data_AF-A0A945N2K8-F1
#
_entry.id   AF-A0A945N2K8-F1
#
_cell.length_a   1.000
_cell.length_b   1.000
_cell.length_c   1.000
_cell.angle_alpha   90.00
_cell.angle_beta   90.00
_cell.angle_gamma   90.00
#
_symmetry.space_group_name_H-M   'P 1'
#
loop_
_entity.id
_entity.type
_entity.pdbx_description
1 polymer ?
#
loop_
_entity_poly.entity_id
_entity_poly.type
_entity_poly.pdbx_seq_one_letter_code
_entity_poly.pdbx_strand_id
1 'polypeptide(L)'
;MASYEVQSKGRQGWQIVEVFDSYDHAYQCLTRADRSGQYRELRLRKEYLDIRTGQVRGATISRAGQKEHEMAAREEKRLEKEAVHQQIEKRLHKKLLATWSKREALARERLRLQTHPLYIAFLTSILFFSGLAAMYYFDFVLIP
;
A
#
# COMPACT_ATOMS: atom_id res chain seq x y z
N MET A 1 31.67 -31.00 6.45
CA MET A 1 30.93 -30.64 7.69
C MET A 1 31.11 -29.15 7.94
N ALA A 2 30.09 -28.47 8.45
CA ALA A 2 30.16 -27.05 8.78
C ALA A 2 29.95 -26.86 10.28
N SER A 3 30.78 -26.05 10.92
CA SER A 3 30.67 -25.68 12.32
C SER A 3 30.22 -24.22 12.44
N TYR A 4 29.53 -23.91 13.53
CA TYR A 4 28.98 -22.59 13.83
C TYR A 4 29.60 -22.08 15.12
N GLU A 5 30.30 -20.96 15.06
CA GLU A 5 31.00 -20.39 16.20
C GLU A 5 30.32 -19.09 16.65
N VAL A 6 29.96 -19.04 17.92
CA VAL A 6 29.58 -17.79 18.58
C VAL A 6 30.86 -17.13 19.07
N GLN A 7 31.16 -15.94 18.57
CA GLN A 7 32.35 -15.20 18.90
C GLN A 7 32.00 -13.87 19.56
N SER A 8 32.74 -13.50 20.59
CA SER A 8 32.67 -12.19 21.24
C SER A 8 33.91 -11.36 20.93
N LYS A 9 33.77 -10.04 20.92
CA LYS A 9 34.89 -9.13 20.73
C LYS A 9 35.56 -8.81 22.06
N GLY A 10 36.77 -9.34 22.26
CA GLY A 10 37.66 -9.02 23.36
C GLY A 10 38.66 -7.92 23.00
N ARG A 11 39.60 -7.64 23.92
CA ARG A 11 40.66 -6.63 23.73
C ARG A 11 41.68 -7.01 22.63
N GLN A 12 41.90 -8.31 22.42
CA GLN A 12 42.89 -8.84 21.46
C GLN A 12 42.27 -9.28 20.13
N GLY A 13 40.96 -9.11 19.95
CA GLY A 13 40.25 -9.54 18.75
C GLY A 13 39.01 -10.38 19.08
N TRP A 14 38.57 -11.17 18.10
CA TRP A 14 37.41 -12.04 18.25
C TRP A 14 37.81 -13.33 18.97
N GLN A 15 37.11 -13.65 20.04
CA GLN A 15 37.32 -14.85 20.84
C GLN A 15 36.11 -15.76 20.69
N ILE A 16 36.36 -17.06 20.55
CA ILE A 16 35.30 -18.07 20.47
C ILE A 16 34.74 -18.26 21.88
N VAL A 17 33.42 -18.10 21.99
CA VAL A 17 32.67 -18.38 23.21
C VAL A 17 32.24 -19.84 23.20
N GLU A 18 31.64 -20.27 22.09
CA GLU A 18 31.06 -21.61 21.98
C GLU A 18 30.95 -22.04 20.51
N VAL A 19 31.05 -23.34 20.26
CA VAL A 19 31.00 -23.96 18.92
C VAL A 19 29.86 -24.97 18.87
N PHE A 20 29.12 -24.95 17.77
CA PHE A 20 27.93 -25.78 17.57
C PHE A 20 27.95 -26.43 16.19
N ASP A 21 27.35 -27.61 16.11
CA ASP A 21 27.15 -28.31 14.83
C ASP A 21 25.85 -27.86 14.12
N SER A 22 24.97 -27.16 14.82
CA SER A 22 23.67 -26.67 14.32
C SER A 22 23.57 -25.15 14.40
N TYR A 23 23.04 -24.55 13.33
CA TYR A 23 22.80 -23.12 13.22
C TYR A 23 21.80 -22.61 14.27
N ASP A 24 20.70 -23.33 14.50
CA ASP A 24 19.63 -22.86 15.37
C ASP A 24 20.09 -22.77 16.83
N HIS A 25 20.85 -23.77 17.28
CA HIS A 25 21.44 -23.76 18.62
C HIS A 25 22.46 -22.63 18.79
N ALA A 26 23.32 -22.43 17.79
CA ALA A 26 24.29 -21.34 17.80
C ALA A 26 23.62 -19.96 17.83
N TYR A 27 22.54 -19.79 17.06
CA TYR A 27 21.77 -18.55 17.02
C TYR A 27 21.02 -18.27 18.32
N GLN A 28 20.45 -19.31 18.95
CA GLN A 28 19.83 -19.19 20.27
C GLN A 28 20.86 -18.78 21.33
N CYS A 29 22.06 -19.37 21.32
CA CYS A 29 23.15 -18.98 22.20
C CYS A 29 23.56 -17.51 21.98
N LEU A 30 23.77 -17.11 20.72
CA LEU A 30 24.07 -15.72 20.35
C LEU A 30 23.02 -14.75 20.92
N THR A 31 21.74 -15.07 20.76
CA THR A 31 20.62 -14.21 21.20
C THR A 31 20.54 -14.14 22.74
N ARG A 32 20.79 -15.25 23.43
CA ARG A 32 20.83 -15.27 24.91
C ARG A 32 22.02 -14.46 25.43
N ALA A 33 23.19 -14.62 24.83
CA ALA A 33 24.40 -13.88 25.18
C ALA A 33 24.24 -12.37 24.92
N ASP A 34 23.58 -11.98 23.83
CA ASP A 34 23.28 -10.58 23.51
C ASP A 34 22.36 -9.94 24.57
N ARG A 35 21.28 -10.63 24.94
CA ARG A 35 20.34 -10.17 25.98
C ARG A 35 20.95 -10.05 27.37
N SER A 36 21.99 -10.82 27.66
CA SER A 36 22.69 -10.74 28.95
C SER A 36 23.47 -9.42 29.12
N GLY A 37 23.78 -8.72 28.02
CA GLY A 37 24.61 -7.52 28.04
C GLY A 37 26.06 -7.75 28.46
N GLN A 38 26.47 -9.00 28.68
CA GLN A 38 27.80 -9.35 29.17
C GLN A 38 28.91 -9.11 28.14
N TYR A 39 28.56 -9.09 26.85
CA TYR A 39 29.50 -8.96 25.74
C TYR A 39 29.19 -7.71 24.91
N ARG A 40 30.23 -6.94 24.56
CA ARG A 40 30.08 -5.68 23.79
C ARG A 40 29.66 -5.89 22.34
N GLU A 41 30.26 -6.87 21.67
CA GLU A 41 29.94 -7.23 20.29
C GLU A 41 29.97 -8.76 20.17
N LEU A 42 28.91 -9.32 19.63
CA LEU A 42 28.77 -10.75 19.37
C LEU A 42 28.51 -11.00 17.89
N ARG A 43 29.07 -12.08 17.37
CA ARG A 43 28.83 -12.53 16.00
C ARG A 43 28.76 -14.05 15.92
N LEU A 44 28.01 -14.52 14.94
CA LEU A 44 27.95 -15.91 14.54
C LEU A 44 28.78 -16.10 13.26
N ARG A 45 29.74 -17.02 13.30
CA ARG A 45 30.60 -17.38 12.16
C ARG A 45 30.31 -18.83 11.75
N LYS A 46 30.16 -19.07 10.45
CA LYS A 46 30.12 -20.41 9.88
C LYS A 46 31.50 -20.77 9.38
N GLU A 47 32.07 -21.85 9.85
CA GLU A 47 33.26 -22.44 9.26
C GLU A 47 32.88 -23.69 8.45
N TYR A 48 33.47 -23.82 7.27
CA TYR A 48 33.28 -24.99 6.43
C TYR A 48 34.58 -25.31 5.69
N LEU A 49 34.81 -26.60 5.48
CA LEU A 49 35.89 -27.07 4.63
C LEU A 49 35.50 -26.85 3.17
N ASP A 50 36.28 -26.04 2.46
CA ASP A 50 36.13 -25.90 1.01
C ASP A 50 36.75 -27.13 0.33
N ILE A 51 35.89 -27.98 -0.23
CA ILE A 51 36.27 -29.27 -0.83
C ILE A 51 37.22 -29.07 -2.02
N ARG A 52 37.15 -27.93 -2.72
CA ARG A 52 38.00 -27.67 -3.90
C ARG A 52 39.41 -27.26 -3.52
N THR A 53 39.57 -26.55 -2.41
CA THR A 53 40.86 -25.98 -1.99
C THR A 53 41.47 -26.69 -0.78
N GLY A 54 40.71 -27.55 -0.11
CA GLY A 54 41.12 -28.21 1.13
C GLY A 54 41.28 -27.25 2.33
N GLN A 55 40.91 -25.98 2.17
CA GLN A 55 41.07 -24.96 3.20
C GLN A 55 39.80 -24.77 4.02
N VAL A 56 39.96 -24.54 5.32
CA VAL A 56 38.85 -24.11 6.19
C VAL A 56 38.57 -22.64 5.91
N ARG A 57 37.34 -22.35 5.47
CA ARG A 57 36.87 -20.99 5.24
C ARG A 57 35.79 -20.65 6.26
N GLY A 58 35.89 -19.46 6.84
CA GLY A 58 34.95 -18.97 7.84
C GLY A 58 34.30 -17.66 7.43
N ALA A 59 32.96 -17.61 7.36
CA ALA A 59 32.18 -16.41 7.03
C ALA A 59 31.29 -15.99 8.20
N THR A 60 31.22 -14.68 8.48
CA THR A 60 30.25 -14.15 9.47
C THR A 60 28.86 -14.17 8.86
N ILE A 61 27.92 -14.84 9.53
CA ILE A 61 26.55 -15.04 9.05
C ILE A 61 25.57 -14.08 9.75
N SER A 62 25.84 -13.72 11.00
CA SER A 62 24.99 -12.84 11.79
C SER A 62 25.80 -12.07 12.83
N ARG A 63 25.36 -10.86 13.18
CA ARG A 63 25.88 -10.08 14.30
C ARG A 63 24.72 -9.76 15.25
N ALA A 64 25.00 -9.77 16.54
CA ALA A 64 24.08 -9.26 17.56
C ALA A 64 23.70 -7.79 17.26
N GLY A 65 22.45 -7.40 17.57
CA GLY A 65 21.90 -6.06 17.30
C GLY A 65 21.58 -5.73 15.83
N GLN A 66 22.10 -6.45 14.83
CA GLN A 66 21.86 -6.12 13.42
C GLN A 66 20.41 -6.35 12.98
N LYS A 67 19.72 -7.33 13.58
CA LYS A 67 18.32 -7.63 13.28
C LYS A 67 17.38 -6.56 13.81
N GLU A 68 17.69 -5.92 14.94
CA GLU A 68 16.90 -4.79 15.46
C GLU A 68 17.05 -3.56 14.55
N HIS A 69 18.26 -3.27 14.09
CA HIS A 69 18.48 -2.21 13.10
C HIS A 69 17.82 -2.51 11.75
N GLU A 70 17.85 -3.76 11.30
CA GLU A 70 17.18 -4.14 10.05
C GLU A 70 15.65 -4.11 10.18
N MET A 71 15.10 -4.48 11.34
CA MET A 71 13.66 -4.37 11.62
C MET A 71 13.24 -2.90 11.75
N ALA A 72 14.00 -2.05 12.43
CA ALA A 72 13.75 -0.61 12.50
C ALA A 72 13.78 0.04 11.11
N ALA A 73 14.78 -0.30 10.28
CA ALA A 73 14.87 0.20 8.90
C ALA A 73 13.72 -0.32 8.01
N ARG A 74 13.16 -1.51 8.29
CA ARG A 74 11.97 -2.02 7.59
C ARG A 74 10.69 -1.32 8.05
N GLU A 75 10.56 -0.99 9.33
CA GLU A 75 9.44 -0.20 9.86
C GLU A 75 9.45 1.24 9.31
N GLU A 76 10.60 1.91 9.28
CA GLU A 76 10.73 3.23 8.67
C GLU A 76 10.29 3.22 7.20
N LYS A 77 10.77 2.26 6.41
CA LYS A 77 10.35 2.11 5.01
C LYS A 77 8.87 1.78 4.84
N ARG A 78 8.25 1.13 5.84
CA ARG A 78 6.81 0.86 5.82
C ARG A 78 6.02 2.13 6.08
N LEU A 79 6.42 2.91 7.08
CA LEU A 79 5.82 4.22 7.42
C LEU A 79 5.95 5.22 6.25
N GLU A 80 7.10 5.27 5.58
CA GLU A 80 7.29 6.10 4.38
C GLU A 80 6.33 5.73 3.24
N LYS A 81 6.15 4.42 2.99
CA LYS A 81 5.20 3.94 1.97
C LYS A 81 3.75 4.27 2.32
N GLU A 82 3.37 4.11 3.58
CA GLU A 82 2.03 4.45 4.08
C GLU A 82 1.77 5.96 3.95
N ALA A 83 2.75 6.81 4.26
CA ALA A 83 2.65 8.26 4.09
C ALA A 83 2.47 8.67 2.61
N VAL A 84 3.20 8.04 1.69
CA VAL A 84 3.06 8.27 0.24
C VAL A 84 1.68 7.81 -0.26
N HIS A 85 1.20 6.66 0.19
CA HIS A 85 -0.12 6.15 -0.20
C HIS A 85 -1.24 7.08 0.25
N GLN A 86 -1.21 7.55 1.50
CA GLN A 86 -2.19 8.52 2.00
C GLN A 86 -2.20 9.83 1.20
N GLN A 87 -1.03 10.30 0.73
CA GLN A 87 -0.98 11.50 -0.12
C GLN A 87 -1.60 11.27 -1.50
N ILE A 88 -1.38 10.10 -2.10
CA ILE A 88 -1.97 9.73 -3.40
C ILE A 88 -3.48 9.58 -3.27
N GLU A 89 -3.97 8.89 -2.24
CA GLU A 89 -5.40 8.74 -1.96
C GLU A 89 -6.09 10.09 -1.75
N LYS A 90 -5.50 11.00 -0.95
CA LYS A 90 -6.04 12.35 -0.77
C LYS A 90 -6.15 13.14 -2.09
N ARG A 91 -5.17 12.98 -2.98
CA ARG A 91 -5.21 13.63 -4.31
C ARG A 91 -6.27 13.01 -5.23
N LEU A 92 -6.39 11.70 -5.24
CA LEU A 92 -7.41 10.99 -6.00
C LEU A 92 -8.82 11.33 -5.51
N HIS A 93 -9.03 11.35 -4.19
CA HIS A 93 -10.32 11.66 -3.60
C HIS A 93 -10.76 13.10 -3.88
N LYS A 94 -9.85 14.08 -3.81
CA LYS A 94 -10.12 15.47 -4.22
C LYS A 94 -10.52 15.57 -5.70
N LYS A 95 -9.83 14.84 -6.59
CA LYS A 95 -10.17 14.81 -8.03
C LYS A 95 -11.56 14.20 -8.25
N LEU A 96 -11.86 13.07 -7.61
CA LEU A 96 -13.16 12.41 -7.69
C LEU A 96 -14.29 13.34 -7.22
N LEU A 97 -14.16 13.95 -6.04
CA LEU A 97 -15.14 14.91 -5.51
C LEU A 97 -15.37 16.09 -6.47
N ALA A 98 -14.31 16.62 -7.09
CA ALA A 98 -14.42 17.70 -8.07
C ALA A 98 -15.14 17.28 -9.37
N THR A 99 -14.97 16.03 -9.82
CA THR A 99 -15.73 15.51 -10.97
C THR A 99 -17.20 15.23 -10.64
N TRP A 100 -17.50 14.71 -9.45
CA TRP A 100 -18.88 14.46 -9.03
C TRP A 100 -19.67 15.76 -8.84
N SER A 101 -19.08 16.78 -8.23
CA SER A 101 -19.74 18.09 -8.06
C SER A 101 -20.04 18.78 -9.41
N LYS A 102 -19.14 18.67 -10.40
CA LYS A 102 -19.38 19.15 -11.76
C LYS A 102 -20.53 18.42 -12.45
N ARG A 103 -20.66 17.11 -12.24
CA ARG A 103 -21.77 16.31 -12.80
C ARG A 103 -23.11 16.68 -12.15
N GLU A 104 -23.14 16.89 -10.84
CA GLU A 104 -24.35 17.34 -10.15
C GLU A 104 -24.78 18.75 -10.57
N ALA A 105 -23.84 19.68 -10.76
CA ALA A 105 -24.14 21.02 -11.26
C ALA A 105 -24.76 20.99 -12.67
N LEU A 106 -24.20 20.19 -13.58
CA LEU A 106 -24.73 19.99 -14.93
C LEU A 106 -26.11 19.32 -14.93
N ALA A 107 -26.36 18.38 -14.00
CA ALA A 107 -27.65 17.74 -13.85
C ALA A 107 -28.73 18.72 -13.35
N ARG A 108 -28.38 19.60 -12.39
CA ARG A 108 -29.28 20.64 -11.87
C ARG A 108 -29.64 21.70 -12.92
N GLU A 109 -28.69 22.11 -13.76
CA GLU A 109 -28.97 23.03 -14.87
C GLU A 109 -29.95 22.43 -15.90
N ARG A 110 -29.78 21.16 -16.25
CA ARG A 110 -30.70 20.46 -17.16
C ARG A 110 -32.11 20.33 -16.59
N LEU A 111 -32.24 20.03 -15.30
CA LEU A 111 -33.53 19.96 -14.61
C LEU A 111 -34.23 21.33 -14.56
N ARG A 112 -33.49 22.42 -14.35
CA ARG A 112 -34.02 23.79 -14.33
C ARG A 112 -34.55 24.24 -15.70
N LEU A 113 -33.93 23.80 -16.79
CA LEU A 113 -34.41 24.07 -18.15
C LEU A 113 -35.68 23.27 -18.49
N GLN A 114 -35.79 22.02 -18.03
CA GLN A 114 -36.98 21.19 -18.27
C GLN A 114 -38.21 21.62 -17.44
N THR A 115 -37.99 22.21 -16.26
CA THR A 115 -39.07 22.70 -15.38
C THR A 115 -39.41 24.17 -15.60
N HIS A 116 -38.92 24.78 -16.68
CA HIS A 116 -39.17 26.19 -16.95
C HIS A 116 -40.66 26.41 -17.27
N PRO A 117 -41.36 27.31 -16.55
CA PRO A 117 -42.82 27.46 -16.68
C PRO A 117 -43.27 27.84 -18.09
N LEU A 118 -42.41 28.57 -18.84
CA LEU A 118 -42.63 28.91 -20.24
C LEU A 118 -42.64 27.70 -21.18
N TYR A 119 -41.79 26.70 -20.93
CA TYR A 119 -41.72 25.49 -21.76
C TYR A 119 -42.97 24.63 -21.54
N ILE A 120 -43.41 24.52 -20.29
CA ILE A 120 -44.66 23.83 -19.92
C ILE A 120 -45.86 24.54 -20.57
N ALA A 121 -45.93 25.87 -20.45
CA ALA A 121 -47.00 26.67 -21.08
C ALA A 121 -47.03 26.50 -22.61
N PHE A 122 -45.86 26.53 -23.27
CA PHE A 122 -45.76 26.35 -24.71
C PHE A 122 -46.19 24.94 -25.16
N LEU A 123 -45.77 23.90 -24.44
CA LEU A 123 -46.17 22.52 -24.72
C LEU A 123 -47.69 22.33 -24.55
N THR A 124 -48.27 22.92 -23.50
CA THR A 124 -49.72 22.88 -23.28
C THR A 124 -50.48 23.64 -24.36
N SER A 125 -49.96 24.77 -24.84
CA SER A 125 -50.56 25.52 -25.95
C SER A 125 -50.54 24.70 -27.23
N ILE A 126 -49.42 24.06 -27.57
CA ILE A 126 -49.34 23.17 -28.75
C ILE A 126 -50.39 22.06 -28.68
N LEU A 127 -50.48 21.38 -27.52
CA LEU A 127 -51.47 20.32 -27.33
C LEU A 127 -52.91 20.85 -27.45
N PHE A 128 -53.21 22.00 -26.86
CA PHE A 128 -54.53 22.62 -26.94
C PHE A 128 -54.91 23.03 -28.37
N PHE A 129 -54.01 23.71 -29.10
CA PHE A 129 -54.24 24.11 -30.48
C PHE A 129 -54.33 22.91 -31.43
N SER A 130 -53.53 21.86 -31.20
CA SER A 130 -53.62 20.63 -31.97
C SER A 130 -54.95 19.89 -31.75
N GLY A 131 -55.47 19.88 -30.51
CA GLY A 131 -56.79 19.34 -30.19
C GLY A 131 -57.92 20.12 -30.86
N LEU A 132 -57.86 21.46 -30.81
CA LEU A 132 -58.81 22.33 -31.52
C LEU A 132 -58.77 22.10 -33.05
N ALA A 133 -57.58 22.06 -33.63
CA ALA A 133 -57.41 21.80 -35.07
C ALA A 133 -57.97 20.43 -35.46
N ALA A 134 -57.78 19.41 -34.64
CA ALA A 134 -58.37 18.10 -34.85
C ALA A 134 -59.90 18.16 -34.82
N MET A 135 -60.50 18.85 -33.84
CA MET A 135 -61.96 19.00 -33.75
C MET A 135 -62.53 19.73 -34.98
N TYR A 136 -61.92 20.85 -35.40
CA TYR A 136 -62.34 21.56 -36.62
C TYR A 136 -62.18 20.71 -37.88
N TYR A 137 -61.13 19.89 -37.97
CA TYR A 137 -60.95 18.97 -39.10
C TYR A 137 -62.03 17.88 -39.13
N PHE A 138 -62.43 17.35 -37.98
CA PHE A 138 -63.53 16.38 -37.91
C PHE A 138 -64.89 17.00 -38.28
N ASP A 139 -65.19 18.22 -37.82
CA ASP A 139 -66.44 18.91 -38.18
C ASP A 139 -66.51 19.26 -39.68
N PHE A 140 -65.39 19.62 -40.31
CA PHE A 140 -65.34 19.95 -41.74
C PHE A 140 -65.39 18.72 -42.66
N VAL A 141 -65.05 17.53 -42.15
CA VAL A 141 -64.99 16.29 -42.94
C VAL A 141 -66.23 15.39 -42.74
N LEU A 142 -66.96 15.51 -41.62
CA LEU A 142 -68.13 14.68 -41.31
C LEU A 142 -69.50 15.32 -41.58
N ILE A 143 -69.57 16.62 -41.89
CA ILE A 143 -70.82 17.29 -42.31
C ILE A 143 -70.58 17.94 -43.68
N PRO A 144 -71.02 17.32 -44.80
CA PRO A 144 -71.06 17.99 -46.10
C PRO A 144 -72.13 19.09 -46.16
#